data_AF-A0A8B7WJS9-F1
#
_entry.id   AF-A0A8B7WJS9-F1
#
_cell.length_a   1.000
_cell.length_b   1.000
_cell.length_c   1.000
_cell.angle_alpha   90.00
_cell.angle_beta   90.00
_cell.angle_gamma   90.00
#
_symmetry.space_group_name_H-M   'P 1'
#
loop_
_entity.id
_entity.type
_entity.pdbx_description
1 polymer ?
#
loop_
_entity_poly.entity_id
_entity_poly.type
_entity_poly.pdbx_seq_one_letter_code
_entity_poly.pdbx_strand_id
1 'polypeptide(L)'
;MGDFPGHALAGSFFFIMGLWWSTKSILMHVCKKQKRACFLGSKALFHRSEILEGMVIVGMVLTGIVCLQSAATSKEGQWVRILRWHHLTIYLFYGLCGVVNILCFTITSLPVSLTKLMLSNAFFADAFTLYNHTHGREMVDIFVHQLLTFATILAGLVAFIEFLTRSKVTLVLLRSSLIMLQGSWLWQVSWGLQ
;
A
#
# COMPACT_ATOMS: atom_id res chain seq x y z
N MET A 1 -14.96 12.20 -12.49
CA MET A 1 -14.45 12.63 -11.18
C MET A 1 -14.04 11.38 -10.43
N GLY A 2 -12.87 11.35 -9.79
CA GLY A 2 -12.57 10.26 -8.85
C GLY A 2 -13.42 10.49 -7.62
N ASP A 3 -14.36 9.59 -7.36
CA ASP A 3 -15.38 9.83 -6.34
C ASP A 3 -14.71 9.96 -4.96
N PHE A 4 -15.04 11.04 -4.24
CA PHE A 4 -14.71 11.30 -2.83
C PHE A 4 -14.52 10.03 -1.97
N PRO A 5 -15.47 9.06 -1.95
CA PRO A 5 -15.35 7.84 -1.16
C PRO A 5 -14.16 6.95 -1.54
N GLY A 6 -13.80 6.88 -2.83
CA GLY A 6 -12.71 6.05 -3.32
C GLY A 6 -11.35 6.52 -2.82
N HIS A 7 -11.05 7.81 -2.94
CA HIS A 7 -9.80 8.38 -2.44
C HIS A 7 -9.74 8.35 -0.90
N ALA A 8 -10.85 8.55 -0.19
CA ALA A 8 -10.87 8.56 1.28
C ALA A 8 -10.65 7.14 1.84
N LEU A 9 -11.26 6.14 1.18
CA LEU A 9 -11.06 4.74 1.50
C LEU A 9 -9.59 4.33 1.29
N ALA A 10 -9.03 4.62 0.12
CA ALA A 10 -7.62 4.34 -0.17
C ALA A 10 -6.68 5.07 0.79
N GLY A 11 -6.95 6.35 1.05
CA GLY A 11 -6.17 7.18 1.98
C GLY A 11 -6.15 6.63 3.38
N SER A 12 -7.30 6.17 3.88
CA SER A 12 -7.42 5.50 5.18
C SER A 12 -6.61 4.22 5.24
N PHE A 13 -6.67 3.38 4.22
CA PHE A 13 -5.90 2.14 4.15
C PHE A 13 -4.40 2.40 4.16
N PHE A 14 -3.89 3.31 3.33
CA PHE A 14 -2.47 3.64 3.33
C PHE A 14 -2.02 4.22 4.68
N PHE A 15 -2.79 5.14 5.27
CA PHE A 15 -2.43 5.76 6.54
C PHE A 15 -2.37 4.74 7.68
N ILE A 16 -3.39 3.88 7.81
CA ILE A 16 -3.46 2.84 8.84
C ILE A 16 -2.30 1.84 8.65
N MET A 17 -2.03 1.40 7.42
CA MET A 17 -0.94 0.47 7.15
C MET A 17 0.44 1.08 7.43
N GLY A 18 0.64 2.36 7.09
CA GLY A 18 1.86 3.09 7.43
C GLY A 18 2.09 3.19 8.94
N LEU A 19 1.04 3.50 9.71
CA LEU A 19 1.09 3.50 11.18
C LEU A 19 1.37 2.10 11.75
N TRP A 20 0.72 1.07 11.22
CA TRP A 20 0.91 -0.32 11.61
C TRP A 20 2.37 -0.75 11.42
N TRP A 21 2.93 -0.54 10.22
CA TRP A 21 4.32 -0.88 9.92
C TRP A 21 5.32 -0.10 10.78
N SER A 22 5.05 1.18 11.04
CA SER A 22 5.88 2.00 11.94
C SER A 22 5.88 1.40 13.35
N THR A 23 4.72 1.15 13.92
CA THR A 23 4.56 0.62 15.28
C THR A 23 5.19 -0.76 15.41
N LYS A 24 4.90 -1.66 14.46
CA LYS A 24 5.46 -3.02 14.41
C LYS A 24 6.99 -3.00 14.35
N SER A 25 7.57 -2.14 13.52
CA SER A 25 9.03 -2.05 13.35
C SER A 25 9.75 -1.48 14.58
N ILE A 26 9.18 -0.47 15.23
CA ILE A 26 9.70 0.09 16.49
C ILE A 26 9.64 -0.94 17.61
N LEU A 27 8.47 -1.57 17.79
CA LEU A 27 8.28 -2.61 18.81
C LEU A 27 9.28 -3.75 18.60
N MET A 28 9.44 -4.22 17.37
CA MET A 28 10.43 -5.25 17.05
C MET A 28 11.86 -4.81 17.34
N HIS A 29 12.21 -3.56 17.05
CA HIS A 29 13.53 -3.02 17.34
C HIS A 29 13.82 -2.99 18.85
N VAL A 30 12.85 -2.52 19.65
CA VAL A 30 12.95 -2.45 21.12
C VAL A 30 13.02 -3.86 21.73
N CYS A 31 12.13 -4.77 21.34
CA CYS A 31 12.13 -6.15 21.83
C CYS A 31 13.44 -6.89 21.54
N LYS A 32 14.06 -6.65 20.37
CA LYS A 32 15.38 -7.22 20.03
C LYS A 32 16.50 -6.68 20.92
N LYS A 33 16.44 -5.41 21.32
CA LYS A 33 17.43 -4.80 22.23
C LYS A 33 17.32 -5.30 23.68
N GLN A 34 16.12 -5.65 24.16
CA GLN A 34 15.87 -5.90 25.59
C GLN A 34 16.14 -7.36 26.10
N LYS A 35 16.60 -8.29 25.26
CA LYS A 35 16.94 -9.74 25.50
C LYS A 35 15.91 -10.68 26.21
N ARG A 36 15.71 -11.84 25.56
CA ARG A 36 15.14 -13.18 25.92
C ARG A 36 13.67 -13.37 26.32
N ALA A 37 13.08 -12.71 27.33
CA ALA A 37 11.75 -13.13 27.82
C ALA A 37 10.61 -12.93 26.80
N CYS A 38 10.66 -11.87 25.99
CA CYS A 38 9.68 -11.59 24.95
C CYS A 38 9.91 -12.42 23.67
N PHE A 39 11.14 -12.88 23.41
CA PHE A 39 11.60 -13.26 22.06
C PHE A 39 10.88 -14.46 21.43
N LEU A 40 10.59 -15.51 22.19
CA LEU A 40 10.00 -16.75 21.64
C LEU A 40 8.50 -16.59 21.34
N GLY A 41 7.73 -16.02 22.27
CA GLY A 41 6.33 -15.65 22.06
C GLY A 41 6.21 -14.59 20.96
N SER A 42 7.14 -13.64 20.93
CA SER A 42 7.23 -12.61 19.90
C SER A 42 7.46 -13.19 18.50
N LYS A 43 8.25 -14.25 18.32
CA LYS A 43 8.46 -14.88 17.00
C LYS A 43 7.18 -15.47 16.41
N ALA A 44 6.40 -16.20 17.21
CA ALA A 44 5.12 -16.76 16.77
C ALA A 44 4.07 -15.66 16.52
N LEU A 45 4.02 -14.64 17.39
CA LEU A 45 3.15 -13.48 17.21
C LEU A 45 3.52 -12.67 15.96
N PHE A 46 4.81 -12.49 15.67
CA PHE A 46 5.25 -11.84 14.45
C PHE A 46 4.84 -12.63 13.23
N HIS A 47 5.09 -13.94 13.22
CA HIS A 47 4.68 -14.78 12.11
C HIS A 47 3.17 -14.69 11.84
N ARG A 48 2.34 -14.78 12.87
CA ARG A 48 0.89 -14.58 12.77
C ARG A 48 0.55 -13.17 12.28
N SER A 49 1.26 -12.16 12.76
CA SER A 49 1.09 -10.76 12.35
C SER A 49 1.40 -10.55 10.87
N GLU A 50 2.38 -11.23 10.29
CA GLU A 50 2.69 -11.13 8.85
C GLU A 50 1.61 -11.78 7.99
N ILE A 51 1.08 -12.94 8.41
CA ILE A 51 -0.06 -13.59 7.74
C ILE A 51 -1.30 -12.69 7.82
N LEU A 52 -1.58 -12.13 8.99
CA LEU A 52 -2.73 -11.24 9.22
C LEU A 52 -2.62 -9.97 8.39
N GLU A 53 -1.42 -9.42 8.25
CA GLU A 53 -1.14 -8.29 7.35
C GLU A 53 -1.47 -8.63 5.90
N GLY A 54 -1.04 -9.80 5.41
CA GLY A 54 -1.41 -10.28 4.07
C GLY A 54 -2.92 -10.44 3.89
N MET A 55 -3.63 -10.98 4.88
CA MET A 55 -5.09 -11.11 4.85
C MET A 55 -5.79 -9.75 4.83
N VAL A 56 -5.31 -8.78 5.61
CA VAL A 56 -5.85 -7.41 5.63
C VAL A 56 -5.63 -6.75 4.27
N ILE A 57 -4.46 -6.88 3.65
CA ILE A 57 -4.20 -6.36 2.30
C ILE A 57 -5.15 -6.95 1.27
N VAL A 58 -5.33 -8.28 1.26
CA VAL A 58 -6.29 -8.94 0.37
C VAL A 58 -7.71 -8.45 0.62
N GLY A 59 -8.12 -8.34 1.90
CA GLY A 59 -9.44 -7.83 2.28
C GLY A 59 -9.68 -6.40 1.77
N MET A 60 -8.74 -5.48 1.99
CA MET A 60 -8.80 -4.10 1.50
C MET A 60 -8.96 -4.03 -0.03
N VAL A 61 -8.21 -4.86 -0.75
CA VAL A 61 -8.28 -4.97 -2.22
C VAL A 61 -9.64 -5.48 -2.67
N LEU A 62 -10.16 -6.54 -2.03
CA LEU A 62 -11.49 -7.07 -2.35
C LEU A 62 -12.59 -6.05 -2.09
N THR A 63 -12.53 -5.33 -0.97
CA THR A 63 -13.44 -4.21 -0.69
C THR A 63 -13.36 -3.15 -1.79
N GLY A 64 -12.15 -2.75 -2.19
CA GLY A 64 -11.95 -1.80 -3.29
C GLY A 64 -12.57 -2.27 -4.61
N ILE A 65 -12.36 -3.53 -4.98
CA ILE A 65 -12.96 -4.12 -6.19
C ILE A 65 -14.49 -4.11 -6.11
N VAL A 66 -15.06 -4.54 -4.98
CA VAL A 66 -16.53 -4.54 -4.78
C VAL A 66 -17.10 -3.14 -4.90
N CYS A 67 -16.51 -2.15 -4.22
CA CYS A 67 -16.93 -0.76 -4.32
C CYS A 67 -16.83 -0.24 -5.77
N LEU A 68 -15.71 -0.50 -6.46
CA LEU A 68 -15.49 -0.09 -7.85
C LEU A 68 -16.50 -0.71 -8.82
N GLN A 69 -16.88 -1.98 -8.62
CA GLN A 69 -17.88 -2.66 -9.45
C GLN A 69 -19.31 -2.23 -9.11
N SER A 70 -19.61 -1.93 -7.85
CA SER A 70 -20.94 -1.43 -7.46
C SER A 70 -21.26 -0.05 -8.03
N ALA A 71 -20.23 0.77 -8.28
CA ALA A 71 -20.36 2.07 -8.92
C ALA A 71 -20.44 1.99 -10.46
N ALA A 72 -20.23 0.81 -11.04
CA ALA A 72 -20.17 0.62 -12.47
C ALA A 72 -21.54 0.77 -13.15
N THR A 73 -21.61 1.53 -14.25
CA THR A 73 -22.82 1.65 -15.06
C THR A 73 -22.59 1.19 -16.50
N SER A 74 -23.65 0.67 -17.14
CA SER A 74 -23.60 0.19 -18.54
C SER A 74 -23.42 1.31 -19.57
N LYS A 75 -23.56 2.58 -19.17
CA LYS A 75 -23.49 3.76 -20.03
C LYS A 75 -22.24 4.62 -19.80
N GLU A 76 -21.20 4.07 -19.19
CA GLU A 76 -19.96 4.82 -18.92
C GLU A 76 -19.22 5.23 -20.20
N GLY A 77 -18.74 6.48 -20.21
CA GLY A 77 -17.84 6.95 -21.26
C GLY A 77 -16.50 6.21 -21.24
N GLN A 78 -15.81 6.19 -22.39
CA GLN A 78 -14.54 5.47 -22.56
C GLN A 78 -13.47 5.86 -21.53
N TRP A 79 -13.39 7.14 -21.17
CA TRP A 79 -12.42 7.65 -20.18
C TRP A 79 -12.68 7.12 -18.76
N VAL A 80 -13.93 7.09 -18.33
CA VAL A 80 -14.31 6.52 -17.02
C VAL A 80 -13.93 5.05 -16.95
N ARG A 81 -14.16 4.31 -18.04
CA ARG A 81 -13.75 2.92 -18.15
C ARG A 81 -12.24 2.74 -18.04
N ILE A 82 -11.42 3.60 -18.68
CA ILE A 82 -9.95 3.56 -18.54
C ILE A 82 -9.52 3.83 -17.09
N LEU A 83 -10.11 4.82 -16.41
CA LEU A 83 -9.82 5.09 -15.00
C LEU A 83 -10.20 3.92 -14.09
N ARG A 84 -11.28 3.20 -14.39
CA ARG A 84 -11.62 1.95 -13.69
C ARG A 84 -10.58 0.85 -13.93
N TRP A 85 -10.05 0.71 -15.15
CA TRP A 85 -8.95 -0.22 -15.42
C TRP A 85 -7.69 0.15 -14.63
N HIS A 86 -7.37 1.44 -14.52
CA HIS A 86 -6.28 1.92 -13.67
C HIS A 86 -6.46 1.45 -12.22
N HIS A 87 -7.63 1.64 -11.61
CA HIS A 87 -7.90 1.15 -10.26
C HIS A 87 -7.81 -0.39 -10.16
N LEU A 88 -8.32 -1.12 -11.15
CA LEU A 88 -8.23 -2.58 -11.17
C LEU A 88 -6.76 -3.07 -11.24
N THR A 89 -5.91 -2.39 -12.01
CA THR A 89 -4.47 -2.66 -12.04
C THR A 89 -3.85 -2.45 -10.67
N ILE A 90 -4.12 -1.33 -10.00
CA ILE A 90 -3.65 -1.06 -8.63
C ILE A 90 -4.07 -2.20 -7.68
N TYR A 91 -5.37 -2.55 -7.71
CA TYR A 91 -5.92 -3.65 -6.90
C TYR A 91 -5.25 -5.00 -7.18
N LEU A 92 -4.97 -5.32 -8.44
CA LEU A 92 -4.26 -6.55 -8.81
C LEU A 92 -2.88 -6.63 -8.16
N PHE A 93 -2.07 -5.57 -8.26
CA PHE A 93 -0.71 -5.59 -7.73
C PHE A 93 -0.66 -5.60 -6.20
N TYR A 94 -1.53 -4.83 -5.51
CA TYR A 94 -1.64 -4.91 -4.06
C TYR A 94 -2.26 -6.26 -3.60
N GLY A 95 -3.18 -6.83 -4.37
CA GLY A 95 -3.74 -8.16 -4.11
C GLY A 95 -2.66 -9.25 -4.17
N LEU A 96 -1.83 -9.22 -5.22
CA LEU A 96 -0.65 -10.07 -5.34
C LEU A 96 0.33 -9.85 -4.18
N CYS A 97 0.53 -8.60 -3.73
CA CYS A 97 1.34 -8.31 -2.54
C CYS A 97 0.79 -9.01 -1.29
N GLY A 98 -0.52 -8.94 -1.04
CA GLY A 98 -1.16 -9.62 0.09
C GLY A 98 -1.02 -11.14 0.01
N VAL A 99 -1.26 -11.72 -1.17
CA VAL A 99 -1.12 -13.17 -1.41
C VAL A 99 0.33 -13.63 -1.21
N VAL A 100 1.31 -12.95 -1.81
CA VAL A 100 2.73 -13.27 -1.64
C VAL A 100 3.14 -13.18 -0.17
N ASN A 101 2.61 -12.22 0.58
CA ASN A 101 2.86 -12.13 2.02
C ASN A 101 2.36 -13.39 2.76
N ILE A 102 1.11 -13.80 2.54
CA ILE A 102 0.57 -15.02 3.16
C ILE A 102 1.39 -16.26 2.77
N LEU A 103 1.73 -16.41 1.49
CA LEU A 103 2.45 -17.56 0.98
C LEU A 103 3.88 -17.63 1.54
N CYS A 104 4.61 -16.52 1.61
CA CYS A 104 5.98 -16.50 2.15
C CYS A 104 6.05 -16.86 3.64
N PHE A 105 4.95 -16.67 4.38
CA PHE A 105 4.85 -17.05 5.78
C PHE A 105 4.14 -18.40 6.00
N THR A 106 3.49 -18.97 4.99
CA THR A 106 2.86 -20.30 5.12
C THR A 106 3.71 -21.41 4.50
N ILE A 107 4.42 -21.10 3.41
CA ILE A 107 5.22 -22.04 2.62
C ILE A 107 6.70 -21.81 2.92
N THR A 108 7.35 -22.82 3.51
CA THR A 108 8.76 -22.74 3.95
C THR A 108 9.78 -22.65 2.82
N SER A 109 9.41 -23.05 1.58
CA SER A 109 10.29 -22.98 0.41
C SER A 109 10.38 -21.59 -0.22
N LEU A 110 9.48 -20.66 0.13
CA LEU A 110 9.48 -19.32 -0.43
C LEU A 110 10.33 -18.36 0.41
N PRO A 111 11.23 -17.57 -0.22
CA PRO A 111 12.04 -16.61 0.50
C PRO A 111 11.20 -15.40 0.93
N VAL A 112 11.24 -15.07 2.22
CA VAL A 112 10.55 -13.91 2.81
C VAL A 112 10.96 -12.57 2.17
N SER A 113 12.11 -12.49 1.51
CA SER A 113 12.51 -11.29 0.75
C SER A 113 11.54 -10.96 -0.40
N LEU A 114 10.80 -11.95 -0.93
CA LEU A 114 9.82 -11.73 -2.00
C LEU A 114 8.69 -10.80 -1.57
N THR A 115 8.34 -10.75 -0.28
CA THR A 115 7.27 -9.85 0.20
C THR A 115 7.64 -8.38 -0.02
N LYS A 116 8.91 -8.03 0.18
CA LYS A 116 9.43 -6.68 -0.05
C LYS A 116 9.56 -6.34 -1.53
N LEU A 117 10.00 -7.30 -2.34
CA LEU A 117 10.06 -7.15 -3.79
C LEU A 117 8.67 -6.91 -4.37
N MET A 118 7.69 -7.69 -3.93
CA MET A 118 6.30 -7.55 -4.37
C MET A 118 5.69 -6.22 -3.89
N LEU A 119 5.98 -5.78 -2.67
CA LEU A 119 5.56 -4.47 -2.18
C LEU A 119 6.16 -3.32 -3.00
N SER A 120 7.46 -3.40 -3.31
CA SER A 120 8.13 -2.42 -4.18
C SER A 120 7.49 -2.37 -5.58
N ASN A 121 7.23 -3.54 -6.17
CA ASN A 121 6.58 -3.66 -7.47
C ASN A 121 5.15 -3.09 -7.45
N ALA A 122 4.40 -3.31 -6.36
CA ALA A 122 3.07 -2.72 -6.20
C ALA A 122 3.13 -1.19 -6.15
N PHE A 123 4.08 -0.60 -5.44
CA PHE A 123 4.28 0.85 -5.45
C PHE A 123 4.68 1.39 -6.83
N PHE A 124 5.53 0.71 -7.58
CA PHE A 124 5.87 1.16 -8.92
C PHE A 124 4.70 1.09 -9.90
N ALA A 125 3.90 0.03 -9.85
CA ALA A 125 2.67 -0.08 -10.64
C ALA A 125 1.64 1.00 -10.27
N ASP A 126 1.48 1.28 -8.97
CA ASP A 126 0.62 2.33 -8.44
C ASP A 126 1.10 3.72 -8.90
N ALA A 127 2.39 4.02 -8.75
CA ALA A 127 2.98 5.28 -9.22
C ALA A 127 2.81 5.51 -10.73
N PHE A 128 3.07 4.48 -11.54
CA PHE A 128 2.86 4.53 -12.99
C PHE A 128 1.40 4.81 -13.32
N THR A 129 0.48 4.18 -12.59
CA THR A 129 -0.95 4.37 -12.80
C THR A 129 -1.37 5.78 -12.39
N LEU A 130 -0.95 6.27 -11.23
CA LEU A 130 -1.22 7.63 -10.72
C LEU A 130 -0.74 8.71 -11.68
N TYR A 131 0.45 8.54 -12.25
CA TYR A 131 1.00 9.47 -13.24
C TYR A 131 0.06 9.64 -14.46
N ASN A 132 -0.56 8.54 -14.89
CA ASN A 132 -1.47 8.52 -16.03
C ASN A 132 -2.95 8.76 -15.65
N HIS A 133 -3.26 8.95 -14.36
CA HIS A 133 -4.63 9.01 -13.82
C HIS A 133 -5.26 10.42 -13.84
N THR A 134 -4.54 11.42 -14.36
CA THR A 134 -4.85 12.84 -14.17
C THR A 134 -5.62 13.51 -15.32
N HIS A 135 -5.87 12.79 -16.42
CA HIS A 135 -6.53 13.36 -17.61
C HIS A 135 -7.94 13.89 -17.28
N GLY A 136 -8.19 15.17 -17.62
CA GLY A 136 -9.50 15.82 -17.45
C GLY A 136 -9.85 16.20 -16.01
N ARG A 137 -8.87 16.20 -15.09
CA ARG A 137 -9.03 16.66 -13.70
C ARG A 137 -8.63 18.14 -13.55
N GLU A 138 -9.05 18.76 -12.46
CA GLU A 138 -8.70 20.16 -12.14
C GLU A 138 -7.21 20.31 -11.80
N MET A 139 -6.65 21.52 -11.96
CA MET A 139 -5.21 21.75 -11.73
C MET A 139 -4.73 21.36 -10.33
N VAL A 140 -5.55 21.63 -9.29
CA VAL A 140 -5.23 21.25 -7.92
C VAL A 140 -5.15 19.73 -7.78
N ASP A 141 -6.10 19.02 -8.37
CA ASP A 141 -6.15 17.56 -8.36
C ASP A 141 -4.95 16.95 -9.09
N ILE A 142 -4.58 17.51 -10.25
CA ILE A 142 -3.39 17.12 -11.01
C ILE A 142 -2.13 17.31 -10.16
N PHE A 143 -1.98 18.46 -9.50
CA PHE A 143 -0.82 18.76 -8.67
C PHE A 143 -0.69 17.77 -7.49
N VAL A 144 -1.79 17.49 -6.79
CA VAL A 144 -1.75 16.53 -5.68
C VAL A 144 -1.48 15.10 -6.18
N HIS A 145 -2.00 14.71 -7.35
CA HIS A 145 -1.66 13.43 -7.97
C HIS A 145 -0.18 13.33 -8.34
N GLN A 146 0.45 14.41 -8.82
CA GLN A 146 1.89 14.42 -9.08
C GLN A 146 2.72 14.25 -7.79
N LEU A 147 2.31 14.91 -6.71
CA LEU A 147 2.92 14.73 -5.39
C LEU A 147 2.75 13.28 -4.89
N LEU A 148 1.55 12.71 -5.03
CA LEU A 148 1.27 11.30 -4.74
C LEU A 148 2.19 10.38 -5.54
N THR A 149 2.28 10.56 -6.85
CA THR A 149 3.21 9.79 -7.71
C THR A 149 4.63 9.85 -7.18
N PHE A 150 5.14 11.03 -6.82
CA PHE A 150 6.50 11.18 -6.30
C PHE A 150 6.70 10.43 -4.97
N ALA A 151 5.79 10.59 -4.02
CA ALA A 151 5.85 9.87 -2.74
C ALA A 151 5.79 8.35 -2.94
N THR A 152 4.94 7.86 -3.85
CA THR A 152 4.80 6.44 -4.16
C THR A 152 6.04 5.87 -4.84
N ILE A 153 6.68 6.60 -5.76
CA ILE A 153 7.98 6.20 -6.35
C ILE A 153 9.04 6.07 -5.26
N LEU A 154 9.15 7.06 -4.37
CA LEU A 154 10.10 7.00 -3.26
C LEU A 154 9.82 5.81 -2.33
N ALA A 155 8.55 5.54 -2.01
CA ALA A 155 8.16 4.37 -1.20
C ALA A 155 8.57 3.06 -1.89
N GLY A 156 8.36 2.96 -3.21
CA GLY A 156 8.79 1.82 -4.03
C GLY A 156 10.30 1.64 -4.05
N LEU A 157 11.07 2.73 -4.18
CA LEU A 157 12.54 2.72 -4.12
C LEU A 157 13.05 2.29 -2.75
N VAL A 158 12.49 2.83 -1.65
CA VAL A 158 12.88 2.43 -0.30
C VAL A 158 12.56 0.96 -0.07
N ALA A 159 11.39 0.48 -0.48
CA ALA A 159 11.02 -0.94 -0.42
C ALA A 159 11.99 -1.83 -1.23
N PHE A 160 12.44 -1.36 -2.40
CA PHE A 160 13.43 -2.06 -3.22
C PHE A 160 14.80 -2.12 -2.51
N ILE A 161 15.22 -1.02 -1.89
CA ILE A 161 16.45 -0.99 -1.08
C ILE A 161 16.32 -1.93 0.12
N GLU A 162 15.16 -2.02 0.77
CA GLU A 162 14.89 -2.98 1.84
C GLU A 162 14.92 -4.45 1.38
N PHE A 163 14.64 -4.70 0.11
CA PHE A 163 14.78 -6.01 -0.52
C PHE A 163 16.27 -6.34 -0.74
N LEU A 164 17.05 -5.40 -1.29
CA LEU A 164 18.47 -5.59 -1.57
C LEU A 164 19.34 -5.62 -0.31
N THR A 165 18.95 -4.85 0.72
CA THR A 165 19.72 -4.71 1.96
C THR A 165 19.03 -5.45 3.10
N ARG A 166 19.80 -5.90 4.11
CA ARG A 166 19.19 -6.38 5.36
C ARG A 166 18.38 -5.22 5.97
N SER A 167 17.06 -5.38 6.01
CA SER A 167 16.11 -4.33 6.44
C SER A 167 16.55 -3.69 7.76
N LYS A 168 16.94 -2.41 7.65
CA LYS A 168 17.23 -1.55 8.78
C LYS A 168 15.91 -0.90 9.21
N VAL A 169 15.70 -0.77 10.51
CA VAL A 169 14.47 -0.14 11.05
C VAL A 169 14.22 1.25 10.45
N THR A 170 15.28 2.02 10.19
CA THR A 170 15.20 3.35 9.55
C THR A 170 14.58 3.32 8.16
N LEU A 171 14.88 2.29 7.35
CA LEU A 171 14.30 2.16 6.00
C LEU A 171 12.81 1.83 6.08
N VAL A 172 12.43 0.92 6.99
CA VAL A 172 11.02 0.60 7.24
C VAL A 172 10.26 1.85 7.68
N LEU A 173 10.83 2.62 8.60
CA LEU A 173 10.22 3.86 9.09
C LEU A 173 10.10 4.91 7.98
N LEU A 174 11.15 5.12 7.18
CA LEU A 174 11.09 6.04 6.04
C LEU A 174 9.99 5.63 5.05
N ARG A 175 9.94 4.34 4.66
CA ARG A 175 8.89 3.81 3.79
C ARG A 175 7.51 4.03 4.41
N SER A 176 7.33 3.70 5.69
CA SER A 176 6.07 3.90 6.40
C SER A 176 5.65 5.37 6.45
N SER A 177 6.57 6.31 6.66
CA SER A 177 6.29 7.74 6.64
C SER A 177 5.84 8.21 5.25
N LEU A 178 6.47 7.73 4.18
CA LEU A 178 6.06 8.03 2.80
C LEU A 178 4.66 7.50 2.49
N ILE A 179 4.31 6.32 2.99
CA ILE A 179 2.99 5.72 2.82
C ILE A 179 1.93 6.46 3.64
N MET A 180 2.26 6.91 4.85
CA MET A 180 1.36 7.79 5.62
C MET A 180 1.14 9.12 4.91
N LEU A 181 2.19 9.68 4.30
CA LEU A 181 2.09 10.89 3.49
C LEU A 181 1.14 10.67 2.30
N GLN A 182 1.29 9.56 1.56
CA GLN A 182 0.38 9.15 0.50
C GLN A 182 -1.07 9.05 1.00
N GLY A 183 -1.29 8.41 2.15
CA GLY A 183 -2.61 8.31 2.77
C GLY A 183 -3.22 9.67 3.13
N SER A 184 -2.42 10.57 3.68
CA SER A 184 -2.87 11.92 4.06
C SER A 184 -3.22 12.78 2.85
N TRP A 185 -2.47 12.67 1.74
CA TRP A 185 -2.75 13.41 0.51
C TRP A 185 -3.95 12.85 -0.24
N LEU A 186 -4.18 11.54 -0.23
CA LEU A 186 -5.42 10.97 -0.76
C LEU A 186 -6.66 11.49 -0.02
N TRP A 187 -6.56 11.68 1.30
CA TRP A 187 -7.60 12.37 2.07
C TRP A 187 -7.77 13.83 1.64
N GLN A 188 -6.69 14.56 1.35
CA GLN A 188 -6.78 15.93 0.83
C GLN A 188 -7.45 15.99 -0.54
N VAL A 189 -7.15 15.04 -1.44
CA VAL A 189 -7.83 14.92 -2.74
C VAL A 189 -9.32 14.64 -2.56
N SER A 190 -9.71 13.84 -1.55
CA SER A 190 -11.13 13.65 -1.24
C SER A 190 -11.81 14.97 -0.89
N TRP A 191 -11.28 15.72 0.08
CA TRP A 191 -11.96 16.94 0.57
C TRP A 191 -11.80 18.17 -0.30
N GLY A 192 -10.65 18.32 -0.99
CA GLY A 192 -10.28 19.52 -1.73
C GLY A 192 -10.93 19.70 -3.10
N LEU A 193 -11.93 18.88 -3.44
CA LEU A 193 -12.66 18.90 -4.72
C LEU A 193 -14.18 19.10 -4.56
N GLN A 194 -14.62 19.65 -3.42
CA GLN A 194 -15.96 20.25 -3.28
C GLN A 194 -15.91 21.73 -3.66
#